data_AF-A0A5J4QV28-F1
#
_entry.id   AF-A0A5J4QV28-F1
#
_cell.length_a   1.000
_cell.length_b   1.000
_cell.length_c   1.000
_cell.angle_alpha   90.00
_cell.angle_beta   90.00
_cell.angle_gamma   90.00
#
_symmetry.space_group_name_H-M   'P 1'
#
loop_
_entity.id
_entity.type
_entity.pdbx_description
1 polymer ?
#
loop_
_entity_poly.entity_id
_entity_poly.type
_entity_poly.pdbx_seq_one_letter_code
_entity_poly.pdbx_strand_id
1 'polypeptide(L)'
;MGNPTDARLKIQAHSAVRAEREYLIENRNSSLMATLEKLSGINALQIGQGGEAKPIVRGLRFNRVAVVENGIKQQGQQWGADHGLKIDQYNVDYIEIIKGATSFDIVE
;
A
#
# COMPACT_ATOMS: atom_id res chain seq x y z
N MET A 1 -33.91 -15.70 4.43
CA MET A 1 -32.84 -16.12 3.50
C MET A 1 -31.88 -14.94 3.39
N GLY A 2 -30.66 -15.08 3.91
CA GLY A 2 -29.65 -14.02 3.89
C GLY A 2 -29.14 -13.79 2.46
N ASN A 3 -28.86 -12.54 2.12
CA ASN A 3 -28.43 -12.13 0.79
C ASN A 3 -27.14 -12.90 0.40
N PRO A 4 -27.08 -13.60 -0.75
CA PRO A 4 -25.90 -14.41 -1.13
C PRO A 4 -24.60 -13.59 -1.31
N THR A 5 -24.69 -12.26 -1.34
CA THR A 5 -23.55 -11.35 -1.33
C THR A 5 -22.76 -11.37 -0.01
N ASP A 6 -23.44 -11.54 1.14
CA ASP A 6 -22.79 -11.61 2.46
C ASP A 6 -22.00 -12.91 2.68
N ALA A 7 -22.37 -13.97 1.96
CA ALA A 7 -21.73 -15.27 2.10
C ALA A 7 -20.38 -15.36 1.36
N ARG A 8 -20.16 -14.52 0.33
CA ARG A 8 -18.88 -14.48 -0.40
C ARG A 8 -17.79 -13.68 0.30
N LEU A 9 -18.17 -12.79 1.22
CA LEU A 9 -17.23 -12.04 2.07
C LEU A 9 -16.64 -12.88 3.21
N LYS A 10 -17.18 -14.08 3.49
CA LYS A 10 -16.84 -14.87 4.69
C LYS A 10 -15.73 -15.91 4.52
N ILE A 11 -15.07 -16.00 3.37
CA ILE A 11 -13.88 -16.85 3.21
C ILE A 11 -12.81 -16.09 2.42
N GLN A 12 -12.13 -15.15 3.07
CA GLN A 12 -10.80 -14.71 2.67
C GLN A 12 -10.14 -13.99 3.84
N ALA A 13 -9.06 -14.58 4.38
CA ALA A 13 -8.27 -13.96 5.44
C ALA A 13 -7.40 -12.84 4.85
N HIS A 14 -8.01 -11.70 4.54
CA HIS A 14 -7.27 -10.46 4.27
C HIS A 14 -6.89 -9.82 5.61
N SER A 15 -5.61 -9.52 5.81
CA SER A 15 -5.24 -8.60 6.87
C SER A 15 -5.16 -7.19 6.29
N ALA A 16 -6.05 -6.33 6.80
CA ALA A 16 -6.01 -4.89 6.55
C ALA A 16 -5.27 -4.20 7.70
N VAL A 17 -4.42 -3.23 7.37
CA VAL A 17 -3.79 -2.33 8.33
C VAL A 17 -4.03 -0.92 7.84
N ARG A 18 -4.48 -0.05 8.74
CA ARG A 18 -4.67 1.37 8.48
C ARG A 18 -3.66 2.19 9.29
N ALA A 19 -2.93 3.05 8.60
CA ALA A 19 -1.99 3.99 9.17
C ALA A 19 -2.58 5.39 9.04
N GLU A 20 -3.03 5.97 10.15
CA GLU A 20 -3.59 7.32 10.20
C GLU A 20 -2.49 8.39 10.16
N ARG A 21 -2.89 9.64 9.94
CA ARG A 21 -2.01 10.80 9.82
C ARG A 21 -1.02 10.93 10.99
N GLU A 22 -1.50 10.71 12.22
CA GLU A 22 -0.68 10.76 13.43
C GLU A 22 0.46 9.75 13.36
N TYR A 23 0.16 8.50 12.99
CA TYR A 23 1.17 7.46 12.80
C TYR A 23 2.19 7.87 11.73
N LEU A 24 1.72 8.42 10.59
CA LEU A 24 2.60 8.83 9.49
C LEU A 24 3.54 9.97 9.90
N ILE A 25 3.10 10.86 10.79
CA ILE A 25 3.91 11.95 11.32
C ILE A 25 4.93 11.43 12.33
N GLU A 26 4.48 10.63 13.31
CA GLU A 26 5.33 10.09 14.38
C GLU A 26 6.41 9.14 13.88
N ASN A 27 6.16 8.45 12.75
CA ASN A 27 7.04 7.43 12.20
C ASN A 27 7.77 7.88 10.92
N ARG A 28 7.68 9.17 10.58
CA ARG A 28 8.21 9.73 9.34
C ARG A 28 9.68 9.35 9.12
N ASN A 29 9.98 8.89 7.91
CA ASN A 29 11.32 8.50 7.48
C ASN A 29 11.66 9.16 6.13
N SER A 30 12.74 8.71 5.49
CA SER A 30 13.24 9.20 4.20
C SER A 30 12.21 9.15 3.07
N SER A 31 11.18 8.31 3.18
CA SER A 31 10.10 8.16 2.21
C SER A 31 8.80 7.71 2.87
N LEU A 32 7.69 7.84 2.13
CA LEU A 32 6.40 7.32 2.58
C LEU A 32 6.45 5.81 2.80
N MET A 33 7.14 5.06 1.94
CA MET A 33 7.23 3.60 2.07
C MET A 33 8.12 3.19 3.25
N ALA A 34 9.24 3.92 3.47
CA ALA A 34 10.13 3.70 4.61
C ALA A 34 9.42 3.99 5.95
N THR A 35 8.50 4.95 5.96
CA THR A 35 7.63 5.25 7.12
C THR A 35 6.74 4.05 7.49
N LEU A 36 6.34 3.25 6.50
CA LEU A 36 5.44 2.10 6.69
C LEU A 36 6.16 0.80 7.07
N GLU A 37 7.50 0.73 7.05
CA GLU A 37 8.24 -0.52 7.34
C GLU A 37 8.06 -1.05 8.76
N LYS A 38 7.65 -0.19 9.72
CA LYS A 38 7.29 -0.64 11.06
C LYS A 38 6.01 -1.50 11.08
N LEU A 39 5.23 -1.51 10.01
CA LEU A 39 4.04 -2.33 9.87
C LEU A 39 4.41 -3.75 9.43
N SER A 40 3.85 -4.76 10.11
CA SER A 40 4.19 -6.16 9.83
C SER A 40 3.89 -6.58 8.38
N GLY A 41 4.91 -7.16 7.76
CA GLY A 41 4.86 -7.66 6.38
C GLY A 41 5.06 -6.57 5.33
N ILE A 42 5.47 -5.37 5.71
CA ILE A 42 5.77 -4.25 4.83
C ILE A 42 7.29 -4.00 4.83
N ASN A 43 7.87 -3.87 3.66
CA ASN A 43 9.23 -3.34 3.48
C ASN A 43 9.20 -2.25 2.39
N ALA A 44 10.24 -1.44 2.33
CA ALA A 44 10.44 -0.43 1.31
C ALA A 44 11.58 -0.84 0.37
N LEU A 45 11.28 -0.91 -0.92
CA LEU A 45 12.32 -0.95 -1.94
C LEU A 45 12.79 0.48 -2.18
N GLN A 46 13.92 0.86 -1.59
CA GLN A 46 14.58 2.13 -1.88
C GLN A 46 15.11 2.14 -3.32
N ILE A 47 14.84 3.23 -4.03
CA ILE A 47 15.24 3.46 -5.42
C ILE A 47 16.14 4.68 -5.47
N GLY A 48 17.35 4.51 -6.01
CA GLY A 48 18.31 5.59 -6.19
C GLY A 48 18.73 6.29 -4.88
N GLN A 49 19.32 7.48 -5.03
CA GLN A 49 19.59 8.39 -3.93
C GLN A 49 18.50 9.48 -3.95
N GLY A 50 17.71 9.62 -2.87
CA GLY A 50 16.71 10.70 -2.81
C GLY A 50 15.38 10.39 -2.12
N GLY A 51 15.24 9.27 -1.39
CA GLY A 51 13.98 8.99 -0.69
C GLY A 51 12.86 8.47 -1.60
N GLU A 52 13.16 8.09 -2.84
CA GLU A 52 12.22 7.40 -3.70
C GLU A 52 12.10 5.93 -3.31
N ALA A 53 10.89 5.42 -3.08
CA ALA A 53 10.70 4.03 -2.70
C ALA A 53 9.41 3.43 -3.25
N LYS A 54 9.36 2.10 -3.30
CA LYS A 54 8.16 1.31 -3.63
C LYS A 54 7.83 0.34 -2.50
N PRO A 55 6.54 0.02 -2.29
CA PRO A 55 6.15 -0.94 -1.26
C PRO A 55 6.51 -2.36 -1.69
N ILE A 56 7.03 -3.12 -0.74
CA ILE A 56 7.08 -4.59 -0.77
C ILE A 56 6.09 -5.10 0.26
N VAL A 57 5.07 -5.83 -0.17
CA VAL A 57 4.03 -6.36 0.71
C VAL A 57 4.13 -7.88 0.72
N ARG A 58 4.50 -8.48 1.86
CA ARG A 58 4.75 -9.93 2.00
C ARG A 58 5.69 -10.50 0.91
N GLY A 59 6.74 -9.74 0.56
CA GLY A 59 7.70 -10.11 -0.49
C GLY A 59 7.25 -9.82 -1.92
N LEU A 60 5.99 -9.42 -2.14
CA LEU A 60 5.46 -9.01 -3.43
C LEU A 60 5.85 -7.55 -3.72
N ARG A 61 6.19 -7.25 -4.97
CA ARG A 61 6.60 -5.91 -5.43
C ARG A 61 6.22 -5.71 -6.90
N PHE A 62 6.40 -4.48 -7.41
CA PHE A 62 6.13 -4.11 -8.80
C PHE A 62 4.68 -4.46 -9.17
N ASN A 63 4.46 -5.11 -10.32
CA ASN A 63 3.14 -5.50 -10.82
C ASN A 63 2.31 -6.41 -9.89
N ARG A 64 2.88 -6.88 -8.77
CA ARG A 64 2.19 -7.68 -7.76
C ARG A 64 1.66 -6.86 -6.58
N VAL A 65 1.92 -5.56 -6.55
CA VAL A 65 1.39 -4.61 -5.55
C VAL A 65 0.79 -3.43 -6.29
N ALA A 66 -0.53 -3.26 -6.19
CA ALA A 66 -1.19 -2.07 -6.69
C ALA A 66 -1.07 -0.94 -5.67
N VAL A 67 -0.77 0.27 -6.15
CA VAL A 67 -0.82 1.50 -5.35
C VAL A 67 -1.88 2.41 -5.96
N VAL A 68 -2.80 2.85 -5.13
CA VAL A 68 -3.93 3.70 -5.51
C VAL A 68 -3.92 4.91 -4.60
N GLU A 69 -4.02 6.09 -5.19
CA GLU A 69 -4.09 7.37 -4.50
C GLU A 69 -5.39 8.05 -4.93
N ASN A 70 -6.29 8.32 -3.98
CA ASN A 70 -7.58 8.96 -4.24
C ASN A 70 -8.37 8.31 -5.40
N GLY A 71 -8.42 6.97 -5.42
CA GLY A 71 -9.08 6.19 -6.47
C GLY A 71 -8.29 6.04 -7.78
N ILE A 72 -7.16 6.72 -7.93
CA ILE A 72 -6.34 6.67 -9.14
C ILE A 72 -5.17 5.71 -8.94
N LYS A 73 -5.14 4.65 -9.76
CA LYS A 73 -4.06 3.66 -9.74
C LYS A 73 -2.79 4.22 -10.38
N GLN A 74 -1.67 4.15 -9.67
CA GLN A 74 -0.36 4.54 -10.16
C GLN A 74 0.15 3.49 -11.18
N GLN A 75 0.16 3.82 -12.47
CA GLN A 75 0.54 2.89 -13.56
C GLN A 75 1.92 3.16 -14.18
N GLY A 76 2.39 4.41 -14.14
CA GLY A 76 3.55 4.82 -14.94
C GLY A 76 4.91 4.32 -14.45
N GLN A 77 4.99 3.68 -13.28
CA GLN A 77 6.26 3.38 -12.61
C GLN A 77 6.33 1.95 -12.06
N GLN A 78 5.53 1.01 -12.56
CA GLN A 78 5.41 -0.33 -11.96
C GLN A 78 6.42 -1.36 -12.48
N TRP A 79 7.14 -1.07 -13.57
CA TRP A 79 7.95 -2.05 -14.32
C TRP A 79 9.42 -2.13 -13.94
N GLY A 80 9.95 -1.12 -13.23
CA GLY A 80 11.38 -1.00 -12.91
C GLY A 80 11.63 -0.38 -11.54
N ALA A 81 12.89 -0.39 -11.12
CA ALA A 81 13.38 0.20 -9.87
C ALA A 81 14.18 1.48 -10.11
N ASP A 82 13.80 2.23 -11.15
CA ASP A 82 14.44 3.45 -11.65
C ASP A 82 13.73 4.73 -11.18
N HIS A 83 12.47 4.62 -10.75
CA HIS A 83 11.67 5.73 -10.21
C HIS A 83 10.78 5.29 -9.05
N GLY A 84 10.57 6.17 -8.07
CA GLY A 84 9.66 5.96 -6.92
C GLY A 84 8.16 6.08 -7.24
N LEU A 85 7.35 6.08 -6.19
CA LEU A 85 5.96 6.53 -6.25
C LEU A 85 5.91 8.07 -6.29
N LYS A 86 4.98 8.62 -7.08
CA LYS A 86 4.73 10.07 -7.14
C LYS A 86 3.63 10.47 -6.15
N ILE A 87 3.85 10.19 -4.87
CA ILE A 87 2.92 10.54 -3.79
C ILE A 87 3.64 11.48 -2.84
N ASP A 88 3.03 12.63 -2.52
CA ASP A 88 3.55 13.55 -1.53
C ASP A 88 3.30 13.01 -0.12
N GLN A 89 4.36 12.55 0.55
CA GLN A 89 4.30 12.03 1.91
C GLN A 89 3.86 13.06 2.98
N TYR A 90 3.79 14.34 2.65
CA TYR A 90 3.32 15.38 3.56
C TYR A 90 1.81 15.64 3.41
N ASN A 91 1.20 15.14 2.34
CA ASN A 91 -0.20 15.35 2.00
C ASN A 91 -1.00 14.03 1.95
N VAL A 92 -0.79 13.16 2.95
CA VAL A 92 -1.51 11.89 3.12
C VAL A 92 -2.21 11.90 4.47
N ASP A 93 -3.53 11.72 4.45
CA ASP A 93 -4.35 11.63 5.67
C ASP A 93 -4.32 10.23 6.26
N TYR A 94 -4.37 9.19 5.43
CA TYR A 94 -4.24 7.81 5.88
C TYR A 94 -3.76 6.91 4.74
N ILE A 95 -3.24 5.75 5.12
CA ILE A 95 -2.88 4.66 4.19
C ILE A 95 -3.56 3.38 4.65
N GLU A 96 -4.27 2.74 3.73
CA GLU A 96 -4.79 1.39 3.92
C GLU A 96 -3.94 0.38 3.16
N ILE A 97 -3.57 -0.68 3.86
CA ILE A 97 -2.75 -1.76 3.32
C ILE A 97 -3.52 -3.06 3.46
N ILE A 98 -3.93 -3.62 2.32
CA ILE A 98 -4.68 -4.86 2.27
C ILE A 98 -3.79 -5.97 1.71
N LYS A 99 -3.68 -7.05 2.49
CA LYS A 99 -2.77 -8.16 2.22
C LYS A 99 -3.57 -9.42 1.86
N GLY A 100 -3.45 -9.90 0.63
CA GLY A 100 -3.93 -11.23 0.21
C GLY A 100 -4.17 -11.34 -1.29
N ALA A 101 -4.41 -12.57 -1.78
CA ALA A 101 -4.47 -12.88 -3.22
C ALA A 101 -5.63 -12.22 -3.98
N THR A 102 -6.67 -11.77 -3.26
CA THR A 102 -7.89 -11.17 -3.81
C THR A 102 -8.11 -9.75 -3.29
N SER A 103 -7.03 -9.04 -2.94
CA SER A 103 -7.09 -7.65 -2.43
C SER A 103 -7.61 -6.61 -3.44
N PHE A 104 -8.09 -7.03 -4.61
CA PHE A 104 -8.56 -6.15 -5.68
C PHE A 104 -10.03 -5.72 -5.50
N ASP A 105 -10.77 -6.29 -4.55
CA ASP A 105 -12.19 -5.99 -4.30
C ASP A 105 -12.39 -4.94 -3.18
N ILE A 106 -11.74 -3.79 -3.29
CA ILE A 106 -12.19 -2.59 -2.53
C ILE A 106 -13.00 -1.76 -3.51
N VAL A 107 -14.31 -1.87 -3.39
CA VAL A 107 -15.29 -1.13 -4.19
C VAL A 107 -15.63 0.15 -3.42
N GLU A 108 -15.53 1.28 -4.12
CA GLU A 108 -15.96 2.68 -3.79
C GLU A 108 -16.13 3.10 -2.32
#